data_AF-A0A559QUU2-F1
#
_entry.id   AF-A0A559QUU2-F1
#
_cell.length_a   1.000
_cell.length_b   1.000
_cell.length_c   1.000
_cell.angle_alpha   90.00
_cell.angle_beta   90.00
_cell.angle_gamma   90.00
#
_symmetry.space_group_name_H-M   'P 1'
#
loop_
_entity.id
_entity.type
_entity.pdbx_description
1 polymer ?
#
loop_
_entity_poly.entity_id
_entity_poly.type
_entity_poly.pdbx_seq_one_letter_code
_entity_poly.pdbx_strand_id
1 'polypeptide(L)'
;MSDKFATMRSRFAFVCFLLAITSYGCTTNKQNKTSDREHENIAPFAENTLEMLGLEKVQVRDNELIYLRPYVDEKFLALDELQTNLALLGAIRDSAVDYSIELLSITEQYDNEIAQVAAYVANLENNLADAIISSGIVTGEEWQAIKQRIAAQTRLLGALREFQLIVNASGEYYEDLIEKIKAQNLQAVKEEFDRRIQRDFNAPLEYFTQIYQTRNAIYRAIAALEKYRTGDSASLVEYRKTAPPFFKRALSDSHPNDKTLQQYLDYVNRQLQSNNEQITAGQLDLKDYLNIRAELERKEKEIYQIMSLVRIQYLTWVRAHNALAEGVKDPSKWFQMGKAAAKLALSLM
;
A
#
# COMPACT_ATOMS: atom_id res chain seq x y z
N MET A 1 -2.33 1.94 47.77
CA MET A 1 -1.42 2.63 46.84
C MET A 1 0.04 2.13 46.90
N SER A 2 0.31 0.94 47.48
CA SER A 2 1.68 0.43 47.70
C SER A 2 2.12 -0.68 46.73
N ASP A 3 1.19 -1.33 45.99
CA ASP A 3 1.54 -2.50 45.16
C ASP A 3 1.83 -2.20 43.69
N LYS A 4 1.63 -0.94 43.23
CA LYS A 4 1.95 -0.55 41.85
C LYS A 4 3.42 -0.20 41.62
N PHE A 5 4.20 0.00 42.69
CA PHE A 5 5.64 0.32 42.58
C PHE A 5 6.55 -0.92 42.55
N ALA A 6 6.07 -2.08 43.02
CA ALA A 6 6.86 -3.32 43.00
C ALA A 6 6.92 -3.95 41.58
N THR A 7 5.84 -3.84 40.80
CA THR A 7 5.77 -4.38 39.43
C THR A 7 6.52 -3.54 38.40
N MET A 8 6.76 -2.26 38.67
CA MET A 8 7.53 -1.38 37.78
C MET A 8 9.06 -1.61 37.88
N ARG A 9 9.57 -1.99 39.07
CA ARG A 9 11.01 -2.29 39.26
C ARG A 9 11.43 -3.62 38.64
N SER A 10 10.54 -4.61 38.60
CA SER A 10 10.79 -5.92 37.96
C SER A 10 10.87 -5.82 36.43
N ARG A 11 10.06 -4.94 35.80
CA ARG A 11 10.08 -4.74 34.34
C ARG A 11 11.29 -3.94 33.85
N PHE A 12 11.82 -3.03 34.66
CA PHE A 12 13.04 -2.27 34.31
C PHE A 12 14.31 -3.14 34.39
N ALA A 13 14.36 -4.08 35.33
CA ALA A 13 15.48 -5.03 35.43
C ALA A 13 15.55 -6.01 34.24
N PHE A 14 14.40 -6.38 33.65
CA PHE A 14 14.35 -7.27 32.50
C PHE A 14 14.77 -6.58 31.18
N VAL A 15 14.44 -5.29 31.02
CA VAL A 15 14.84 -4.49 29.85
C VAL A 15 16.35 -4.15 29.88
N CYS A 16 16.92 -3.92 31.07
CA CYS A 16 18.37 -3.75 31.19
C CYS A 16 19.16 -5.06 30.98
N PHE A 17 18.57 -6.22 31.25
CA PHE A 17 19.22 -7.51 30.97
C PHE A 17 19.19 -7.89 29.48
N LEU A 18 18.16 -7.46 28.73
CA LEU A 18 18.09 -7.64 27.27
C LEU A 18 19.02 -6.68 26.50
N LEU A 19 19.31 -5.49 27.02
CA LEU A 19 20.28 -4.55 26.44
C LEU A 19 21.75 -4.91 26.72
N ALA A 20 22.02 -5.80 27.67
CA ALA A 20 23.38 -6.32 27.93
C ALA A 20 23.77 -7.48 26.99
N ILE A 21 22.82 -8.06 26.25
CA ILE A 21 23.08 -9.14 25.28
C ILE A 21 23.34 -8.60 23.86
N THR A 22 22.96 -7.35 23.57
CA THR A 22 23.22 -6.71 22.26
C THR A 22 24.50 -5.88 22.20
N SER A 23 25.32 -5.85 23.25
CA SER A 23 26.57 -5.09 23.31
C SER A 23 27.85 -5.93 23.47
N TYR A 24 27.75 -7.25 23.50
CA TYR A 24 28.90 -8.10 23.16
C TYR A 24 29.03 -8.18 21.64
N GLY A 25 29.64 -7.13 21.08
CA GLY A 25 30.24 -7.19 19.76
C GLY A 25 31.19 -8.39 19.71
N CYS A 26 30.73 -9.46 19.07
CA CYS A 26 31.60 -10.42 18.41
C CYS A 26 32.28 -9.71 17.25
N THR A 27 33.23 -8.82 17.54
CA THR A 27 34.39 -8.61 16.66
C THR A 27 35.31 -9.81 16.82
N THR A 28 34.80 -11.02 16.52
CA THR A 28 35.67 -12.10 16.11
C THR A 28 36.07 -11.76 14.69
N ASN A 29 37.23 -11.13 14.56
CA ASN A 29 38.10 -11.28 13.40
C ASN A 29 38.22 -12.80 13.15
N LYS A 30 37.29 -13.39 12.40
CA LYS A 30 37.48 -14.66 11.73
C LYS A 30 38.49 -14.36 10.62
N GLN A 31 39.76 -14.27 11.02
CA GLN A 31 40.86 -14.58 10.13
C GLN A 31 40.52 -15.91 9.48
N ASN A 32 40.25 -15.85 8.18
CA ASN A 32 40.34 -16.91 7.19
C ASN A 32 40.96 -18.20 7.74
N LYS A 33 40.13 -19.01 8.41
CA LYS A 33 40.26 -20.47 8.37
C LYS A 33 39.42 -20.95 7.19
N THR A 34 39.73 -20.41 6.02
CA THR A 34 39.53 -21.14 4.77
C THR A 34 40.51 -22.30 4.84
N SER A 35 40.05 -23.43 5.37
CA SER A 35 40.51 -24.69 4.83
C SER A 35 40.40 -24.58 3.31
N ASP A 36 41.41 -25.07 2.58
CA ASP A 36 41.46 -25.20 1.11
C ASP A 36 40.33 -26.08 0.53
N ARG A 37 39.10 -25.91 0.99
CA ARG A 37 37.89 -26.57 0.51
C ARG A 37 37.13 -25.53 -0.30
N GLU A 38 37.10 -25.72 -1.62
CA GLU A 38 36.31 -24.92 -2.57
C GLU A 38 34.79 -25.12 -2.33
N HIS A 39 34.27 -24.78 -1.15
CA HIS A 39 32.83 -24.68 -0.93
C HIS A 39 32.36 -23.30 -1.40
N GLU A 40 31.24 -23.26 -2.12
CA GLU A 40 30.64 -21.99 -2.53
C GLU A 40 30.12 -21.24 -1.30
N ASN A 41 30.54 -19.99 -1.15
CA ASN A 41 30.12 -19.14 -0.04
C ASN A 41 28.68 -18.64 -0.27
N ILE A 42 27.70 -19.22 0.44
CA ILE A 42 26.28 -18.87 0.34
C ILE A 42 25.92 -17.66 1.23
N ALA A 43 26.78 -17.23 2.16
CA ALA A 43 26.45 -16.12 3.08
C ALA A 43 25.95 -14.83 2.37
N PRO A 44 26.57 -14.39 1.27
CA PRO A 44 26.06 -13.23 0.53
C PRO A 44 24.64 -13.39 -0.02
N PHE A 45 24.20 -14.61 -0.31
CA PHE A 45 22.83 -14.86 -0.77
C PHE A 45 21.82 -14.61 0.35
N ALA A 46 22.10 -15.13 1.55
CA ALA A 46 21.24 -14.94 2.71
C ALA A 46 21.19 -13.47 3.18
N GLU A 47 22.36 -12.82 3.25
CA GLU A 47 22.47 -11.40 3.65
C GLU A 47 21.69 -10.48 2.70
N ASN A 48 21.90 -10.62 1.38
CA ASN A 48 21.17 -9.82 0.39
C ASN A 48 19.67 -10.15 0.36
N THR A 49 19.28 -11.40 0.63
CA THR A 49 17.86 -11.77 0.76
C THR A 49 17.23 -11.02 1.93
N LEU A 50 17.89 -11.03 3.10
CA LEU A 50 17.38 -10.36 4.30
C LEU A 50 17.27 -8.85 4.09
N GLU A 51 18.28 -8.21 3.49
CA GLU A 51 18.25 -6.79 3.18
C GLU A 51 17.12 -6.44 2.21
N MET A 52 16.97 -7.22 1.14
CA MET A 52 16.01 -6.91 0.08
C MET A 52 14.56 -7.23 0.47
N LEU A 53 14.32 -8.35 1.15
CA LEU A 53 12.97 -8.82 1.47
C LEU A 53 12.51 -8.43 2.87
N GLY A 54 13.41 -8.06 3.79
CA GLY A 54 13.08 -7.84 5.21
C GLY A 54 12.37 -6.50 5.53
N LEU A 55 12.24 -5.57 4.59
CA LEU A 55 11.97 -4.15 4.93
C LEU A 55 10.50 -3.70 4.85
N GLU A 56 9.61 -4.34 4.08
CA GLU A 56 8.28 -3.74 3.80
C GLU A 56 7.08 -4.60 4.19
N LYS A 57 6.35 -4.26 5.24
CA LYS A 57 5.03 -4.88 5.48
C LYS A 57 3.96 -4.17 4.67
N VAL A 58 3.32 -4.87 3.75
CA VAL A 58 2.18 -4.32 3.01
C VAL A 58 0.91 -4.51 3.83
N GLN A 59 0.34 -3.41 4.31
CA GLN A 59 -0.88 -3.45 5.10
C GLN A 59 -1.77 -2.25 4.80
N VAL A 60 -3.08 -2.49 4.75
CA VAL A 60 -4.10 -1.46 4.52
C VAL A 60 -4.54 -0.82 5.85
N ARG A 61 -4.42 -1.55 6.95
CA ARG A 61 -4.75 -1.07 8.31
C ARG A 61 -3.55 -0.36 8.90
N ASP A 62 -3.34 0.86 8.45
CA ASP A 62 -2.33 1.73 9.04
C ASP A 62 -2.94 2.63 10.10
N ASN A 63 -2.21 2.85 11.20
CA ASN A 63 -2.55 3.87 12.20
C ASN A 63 -2.53 5.28 11.61
N GLU A 64 -1.94 5.42 10.42
CA GLU A 64 -1.86 6.64 9.61
C GLU A 64 -3.16 7.04 8.93
N LEU A 65 -4.18 6.17 8.86
CA LEU A 65 -5.48 6.57 8.28
C LEU A 65 -6.18 7.52 9.24
N ILE A 66 -6.40 8.76 8.81
CA ILE A 66 -7.08 9.79 9.60
C ILE A 66 -8.53 9.90 9.17
N TYR A 67 -8.77 10.07 7.87
CA TYR A 67 -10.08 10.39 7.31
C TYR A 67 -10.84 9.13 6.87
N LEU A 68 -10.14 8.10 6.41
CA LEU A 68 -10.71 6.81 5.99
C LEU A 68 -10.99 5.86 7.15
N ARG A 69 -10.47 6.14 8.35
CA ARG A 69 -10.62 5.26 9.52
C ARG A 69 -12.07 4.84 9.79
N PRO A 70 -13.07 5.74 9.79
CA PRO A 70 -14.46 5.35 10.02
C PRO A 70 -14.99 4.34 9.00
N TYR A 71 -14.49 4.39 7.77
CA TYR A 71 -14.91 3.52 6.68
C TYR A 71 -14.22 2.15 6.71
N VAL A 72 -13.03 2.06 7.31
CA VAL A 72 -12.26 0.81 7.45
C VAL A 72 -12.81 -0.05 8.59
N ASP A 73 -13.31 0.57 9.66
CA ASP A 73 -13.85 -0.12 10.83
C ASP A 73 -15.15 -0.89 10.52
N GLU A 74 -15.92 -0.42 9.54
CA GLU A 74 -17.08 -1.10 8.99
C GLU A 74 -16.64 -2.25 8.07
N LYS A 75 -16.35 -3.43 8.63
CA LYS A 75 -15.88 -4.63 7.89
C LYS A 75 -16.69 -4.92 6.61
N PHE A 76 -15.98 -5.27 5.54
CA PHE A 76 -16.57 -5.73 4.29
C PHE A 76 -15.69 -6.75 3.56
N LEU A 77 -16.33 -7.62 2.79
CA LEU A 77 -15.70 -8.79 2.17
C LEU A 77 -14.46 -8.43 1.35
N ALA A 78 -14.54 -7.41 0.48
CA ALA A 78 -13.43 -7.05 -0.38
C ALA A 78 -12.18 -6.60 0.40
N LEU A 79 -12.35 -5.94 1.57
CA LEU A 79 -11.22 -5.56 2.43
C LEU A 79 -10.60 -6.77 3.13
N ASP A 80 -11.43 -7.71 3.59
CA ASP A 80 -10.96 -8.95 4.23
C ASP A 80 -10.21 -9.84 3.21
N GLU A 81 -10.69 -9.94 1.97
CA GLU A 81 -10.00 -10.63 0.89
C GLU A 81 -8.68 -9.96 0.52
N LEU A 82 -8.66 -8.62 0.42
CA LEU A 82 -7.43 -7.86 0.20
C LEU A 82 -6.40 -8.15 1.29
N GLN A 83 -6.81 -8.09 2.56
CA GLN A 83 -5.92 -8.35 3.70
C GLN A 83 -5.41 -9.78 3.71
N THR A 84 -6.25 -10.75 3.36
CA THR A 84 -5.85 -12.16 3.27
C THR A 84 -4.78 -12.35 2.20
N ASN A 85 -4.97 -11.77 1.01
CA ASN A 85 -4.01 -11.90 -0.08
C ASN A 85 -2.70 -11.13 0.21
N LEU A 86 -2.77 -9.96 0.88
CA LEU A 86 -1.59 -9.24 1.34
C LEU A 86 -0.80 -10.03 2.40
N ALA A 87 -1.50 -10.67 3.35
CA ALA A 87 -0.87 -11.53 4.34
C ALA A 87 -0.20 -12.74 3.69
N LEU A 88 -0.81 -13.31 2.65
CA LEU A 88 -0.25 -14.42 1.88
C LEU A 88 1.02 -14.01 1.11
N LEU A 89 1.04 -12.82 0.47
CA LEU A 89 2.27 -12.27 -0.12
C LEU A 89 3.38 -12.14 0.94
N GLY A 90 3.04 -11.59 2.10
CA GLY A 90 3.97 -11.46 3.23
C GLY A 90 4.53 -12.83 3.65
N ALA A 91 3.67 -13.83 3.82
CA ALA A 91 4.06 -15.17 4.22
C ALA A 91 4.99 -15.87 3.21
N ILE A 92 4.73 -15.71 1.90
CA ILE A 92 5.60 -16.26 0.86
C ILE A 92 6.99 -15.63 0.92
N ARG A 93 7.02 -14.29 1.06
CA ARG A 93 8.28 -13.55 1.16
C ARG A 93 9.06 -13.92 2.42
N ASP A 94 8.39 -13.98 3.57
CA ASP A 94 9.02 -14.36 4.82
C ASP A 94 9.55 -15.81 4.74
N SER A 95 8.82 -16.72 4.08
CA SER A 95 9.33 -18.09 3.79
C SER A 95 10.58 -18.10 2.91
N ALA A 96 10.72 -17.16 1.96
CA ALA A 96 11.93 -17.04 1.15
C ALA A 96 13.13 -16.53 1.97
N VAL A 97 12.89 -15.64 2.94
CA VAL A 97 13.92 -15.19 3.89
C VAL A 97 14.37 -16.35 4.79
N ASP A 98 13.41 -17.04 5.41
CA ASP A 98 13.68 -18.17 6.30
C ASP A 98 14.43 -19.28 5.55
N TYR A 99 14.00 -19.60 4.32
CA TYR A 99 14.70 -20.50 3.42
C TYR A 99 16.17 -20.10 3.19
N SER A 100 16.42 -18.84 2.86
CA SER A 100 17.79 -18.36 2.58
C SER A 100 18.69 -18.45 3.82
N ILE A 101 18.15 -18.21 5.02
CA ILE A 101 18.88 -18.33 6.29
C ILE A 101 19.16 -19.80 6.61
N GLU A 102 18.18 -20.68 6.47
CA GLU A 102 18.34 -22.12 6.72
C GLU A 102 19.34 -22.76 5.73
N LEU A 103 19.33 -22.34 4.47
CA LEU A 103 20.31 -22.78 3.50
C LEU A 103 21.75 -22.42 3.93
N LEU A 104 21.96 -21.19 4.41
CA LEU A 104 23.24 -20.79 4.98
C LEU A 104 23.62 -21.66 6.18
N SER A 105 22.70 -21.84 7.13
CA SER A 105 22.89 -22.68 8.33
C SER A 105 23.35 -24.09 7.96
N ILE A 106 22.70 -24.73 6.99
CA ILE A 106 23.07 -26.06 6.48
C ILE A 106 24.50 -26.06 5.94
N THR A 107 24.90 -25.04 5.17
CA THR A 107 26.26 -24.99 4.61
C THR A 107 27.35 -24.75 5.66
N GLU A 108 27.03 -24.07 6.76
CA GLU A 108 27.97 -23.84 7.86
C GLU A 108 28.06 -25.04 8.81
N GLN A 109 26.97 -25.78 9.01
CA GLN A 109 26.89 -26.87 9.98
C GLN A 109 27.49 -28.18 9.47
N TYR A 110 27.38 -28.47 8.17
CA TYR A 110 27.77 -29.76 7.60
C TYR A 110 28.98 -29.65 6.68
N ASP A 111 30.04 -30.39 7.01
CA ASP A 111 31.34 -30.34 6.31
C ASP A 111 31.39 -31.04 4.94
N ASN A 112 30.36 -31.81 4.55
CA ASN A 112 30.35 -32.56 3.29
C ASN A 112 29.01 -32.40 2.55
N GLU A 113 29.06 -32.37 1.22
CA GLU A 113 27.90 -32.07 0.37
C GLU A 113 26.77 -33.11 0.49
N ILE A 114 27.07 -34.39 0.75
CA ILE A 114 26.04 -35.43 0.91
C ILE A 114 25.22 -35.16 2.17
N ALA A 115 25.88 -34.84 3.29
CA ALA A 115 25.20 -34.49 4.53
C ALA A 115 24.42 -33.18 4.39
N GLN A 116 24.95 -32.20 3.65
CA GLN A 116 24.22 -30.96 3.34
C GLN A 116 22.94 -31.24 2.54
N VAL A 117 23.00 -32.10 1.49
CA VAL A 117 21.79 -32.48 0.73
C VAL A 117 20.77 -33.19 1.61
N ALA A 118 21.21 -34.12 2.47
CA ALA A 118 20.30 -34.81 3.38
C ALA A 118 19.63 -33.85 4.39
N ALA A 119 20.40 -32.92 4.97
CA ALA A 119 19.89 -31.89 5.86
C ALA A 119 18.93 -30.92 5.13
N TYR A 120 19.26 -30.56 3.89
CA TYR A 120 18.43 -29.74 3.03
C TYR A 120 17.08 -30.38 2.74
N VAL A 121 17.04 -31.66 2.35
CA VAL A 121 15.78 -32.41 2.15
C VAL A 121 14.95 -32.47 3.43
N ALA A 122 15.59 -32.69 4.59
CA ALA A 122 14.89 -32.70 5.87
C ALA A 122 14.29 -31.32 6.23
N ASN A 123 15.04 -30.24 5.98
CA ASN A 123 14.57 -28.87 6.16
C ASN A 123 13.36 -28.57 5.27
N LEU A 124 13.44 -28.93 3.98
CA LEU A 124 12.34 -28.76 3.03
C LEU A 124 11.05 -29.46 3.51
N GLU A 125 11.17 -30.69 4.03
CA GLU A 125 10.01 -31.44 4.53
C GLU A 125 9.40 -30.80 5.78
N ASN A 126 10.24 -30.43 6.75
CA ASN A 126 9.76 -29.98 8.05
C ASN A 126 9.22 -28.55 8.03
N ASN A 127 9.75 -27.70 7.15
CA ASN A 127 9.52 -26.26 7.21
C ASN A 127 8.79 -25.69 5.99
N LEU A 128 8.80 -26.36 4.83
CA LEU A 128 8.27 -25.79 3.59
C LEU A 128 7.18 -26.62 2.90
N ALA A 129 7.16 -27.95 3.07
CA ALA A 129 6.25 -28.84 2.34
C ALA A 129 4.78 -28.43 2.47
N ASP A 130 4.28 -28.27 3.71
CA ASP A 130 2.89 -27.94 3.97
C ASP A 130 2.50 -26.57 3.39
N ALA A 131 3.38 -25.57 3.50
CA ALA A 131 3.13 -24.23 2.98
C ALA A 131 3.08 -24.18 1.44
N ILE A 132 3.96 -24.93 0.77
CA ILE A 132 4.00 -24.99 -0.69
C ILE A 132 2.78 -25.75 -1.23
N ILE A 133 2.40 -26.87 -0.61
CA ILE A 133 1.28 -27.70 -1.05
C ILE A 133 -0.05 -26.99 -0.77
N SER A 134 -0.22 -26.42 0.42
CA SER A 134 -1.48 -25.76 0.81
C SER A 134 -1.74 -24.45 0.07
N SER A 135 -0.67 -23.75 -0.37
CA SER A 135 -0.80 -22.56 -1.21
C SER A 135 -1.19 -22.90 -2.66
N GLY A 136 -1.03 -24.16 -3.07
CA GLY A 136 -1.30 -24.63 -4.43
C GLY A 136 -0.19 -24.30 -5.41
N ILE A 137 1.01 -23.95 -4.94
CA ILE A 137 2.19 -23.71 -5.80
C ILE A 137 2.56 -24.98 -6.56
N VAL A 138 2.54 -26.13 -5.89
CA VAL A 138 2.60 -27.45 -6.53
C VAL A 138 1.63 -28.42 -5.86
N THR A 139 1.28 -29.48 -6.58
CA THR A 139 0.54 -30.61 -6.02
C THR A 139 1.41 -31.44 -5.09
N GLY A 140 0.78 -32.24 -4.22
CA GLY A 140 1.50 -33.19 -3.35
C GLY A 140 2.32 -34.22 -4.15
N GLU A 141 1.84 -34.65 -5.32
CA GLU A 141 2.56 -35.59 -6.18
C GLU A 141 3.81 -34.94 -6.80
N GLU A 142 3.69 -33.71 -7.31
CA GLU A 142 4.81 -32.94 -7.85
C GLU A 142 5.87 -32.65 -6.77
N TRP A 143 5.44 -32.28 -5.56
CA TRP A 143 6.33 -32.10 -4.42
C TRP A 143 7.16 -33.34 -4.14
N GLN A 144 6.52 -34.51 -4.02
CA GLN A 144 7.23 -35.76 -3.75
C GLN A 144 8.20 -36.13 -4.88
N ALA A 145 7.82 -35.90 -6.14
CA ALA A 145 8.71 -36.14 -7.28
C ALA A 145 9.95 -35.22 -7.25
N ILE A 146 9.76 -33.92 -7.00
CA ILE A 146 10.87 -32.96 -6.89
C ILE A 146 11.77 -33.31 -5.71
N LYS A 147 11.20 -33.60 -4.54
CA LYS A 147 11.94 -34.01 -3.34
C LYS A 147 12.80 -35.25 -3.58
N GLN A 148 12.28 -36.25 -4.29
CA GLN A 148 13.07 -37.44 -4.65
C GLN A 148 14.25 -37.08 -5.57
N ARG A 149 14.06 -36.19 -6.54
CA ARG A 149 15.15 -35.71 -7.40
C ARG A 149 16.21 -34.93 -6.63
N ILE A 150 15.80 -34.10 -5.66
CA ILE A 150 16.71 -33.38 -4.75
C ILE A 150 17.50 -34.38 -3.90
N ALA A 151 16.85 -35.36 -3.30
CA ALA A 151 17.49 -36.36 -2.44
C ALA A 151 18.47 -37.28 -3.20
N ALA A 152 18.30 -37.44 -4.50
CA ALA A 152 19.20 -38.22 -5.35
C ALA A 152 20.51 -37.48 -5.69
N GLN A 153 20.63 -36.19 -5.38
CA GLN A 153 21.80 -35.39 -5.71
C GLN A 153 22.95 -35.66 -4.74
N THR A 154 24.18 -35.68 -5.26
CA THR A 154 25.40 -35.83 -4.44
C THR A 154 26.01 -34.49 -4.06
N ARG A 155 25.58 -33.40 -4.70
CA ARG A 155 26.07 -32.03 -4.52
C ARG A 155 24.93 -31.09 -4.19
N LEU A 156 25.16 -30.15 -3.26
CA LEU A 156 24.15 -29.18 -2.85
C LEU A 156 23.64 -28.34 -4.02
N LEU A 157 24.53 -27.89 -4.92
CA LEU A 157 24.10 -27.14 -6.11
C LEU A 157 23.17 -27.94 -7.03
N GLY A 158 23.37 -29.25 -7.15
CA GLY A 158 22.45 -30.12 -7.87
C GLY A 158 21.07 -30.14 -7.21
N ALA A 159 21.03 -30.22 -5.88
CA ALA A 159 19.80 -30.15 -5.10
C ALA A 159 19.09 -28.79 -5.26
N LEU A 160 19.84 -27.67 -5.27
CA LEU A 160 19.29 -26.34 -5.51
C LEU A 160 18.71 -26.18 -6.92
N ARG A 161 19.34 -26.77 -7.95
CA ARG A 161 18.81 -26.77 -9.33
C ARG A 161 17.47 -27.50 -9.43
N GLU A 162 17.35 -28.65 -8.78
CA GLU A 162 16.07 -29.38 -8.74
C GLU A 162 15.00 -28.59 -7.99
N PHE A 163 15.38 -27.91 -6.89
CA PHE A 163 14.47 -27.04 -6.14
C PHE A 163 14.08 -25.76 -6.89
N GLN A 164 14.88 -25.30 -7.87
CA GLN A 164 14.56 -24.13 -8.68
C GLN A 164 13.17 -24.22 -9.34
N LEU A 165 12.69 -25.43 -9.62
CA LEU A 165 11.34 -25.65 -10.16
C LEU A 165 10.25 -25.13 -9.22
N ILE A 166 10.40 -25.37 -7.90
CA ILE A 166 9.51 -24.83 -6.86
C ILE A 166 9.66 -23.32 -6.77
N VAL A 167 10.89 -22.81 -6.81
CA VAL A 167 11.17 -21.37 -6.73
C VAL A 167 10.55 -20.63 -7.93
N ASN A 168 10.61 -21.20 -9.14
CA ASN A 168 9.96 -20.64 -10.33
C ASN A 168 8.43 -20.66 -10.20
N ALA A 169 7.84 -21.81 -9.81
CA ALA A 169 6.40 -21.92 -9.60
C ALA A 169 5.90 -20.94 -8.52
N SER A 170 6.69 -20.74 -7.46
CA SER A 170 6.43 -19.75 -6.43
C SER A 170 6.52 -18.32 -6.97
N GLY A 171 7.47 -18.03 -7.86
CA GLY A 171 7.58 -16.77 -8.59
C GLY A 171 6.32 -16.47 -9.41
N GLU A 172 5.86 -17.43 -10.22
CA GLU A 172 4.64 -17.32 -11.03
C GLU A 172 3.41 -17.09 -10.14
N TYR A 173 3.24 -17.91 -9.09
CA TYR A 173 2.15 -17.76 -8.12
C TYR A 173 2.17 -16.38 -7.44
N TYR A 174 3.35 -15.88 -7.08
CA TYR A 174 3.51 -14.57 -6.46
C TYR A 174 3.11 -13.43 -7.42
N GLU A 175 3.45 -13.55 -8.70
CA GLU A 175 3.01 -12.60 -9.72
C GLU A 175 1.48 -12.61 -9.90
N ASP A 176 0.89 -13.80 -10.02
CA ASP A 176 -0.57 -13.96 -10.14
C ASP A 176 -1.31 -13.37 -8.94
N LEU A 177 -0.77 -13.57 -7.73
CA LEU A 177 -1.34 -13.00 -6.50
C LEU A 177 -1.26 -11.46 -6.50
N ILE A 178 -0.15 -10.88 -6.97
CA ILE A 178 -0.02 -9.42 -7.12
C ILE A 178 -1.03 -8.89 -8.13
N GLU A 179 -1.19 -9.54 -9.28
CA GLU A 179 -2.17 -9.11 -10.29
C GLU A 179 -3.61 -9.25 -9.77
N LYS A 180 -3.92 -10.32 -9.03
CA LYS A 180 -5.21 -10.49 -8.35
C LYS A 180 -5.47 -9.34 -7.36
N ILE A 181 -4.49 -8.99 -6.53
CA ILE A 181 -4.59 -7.88 -5.59
C ILE A 181 -4.86 -6.57 -6.33
N LYS A 182 -4.07 -6.28 -7.36
CA LYS A 182 -4.15 -5.03 -8.12
C LYS A 182 -5.44 -4.87 -8.93
N ALA A 183 -5.84 -5.92 -9.64
CA ALA A 183 -6.93 -5.86 -10.60
C ALA A 183 -8.30 -6.10 -9.95
N GLN A 184 -8.36 -6.93 -8.90
CA GLN A 184 -9.63 -7.35 -8.29
C GLN A 184 -9.82 -6.73 -6.91
N ASN A 185 -8.90 -7.01 -5.98
CA ASN A 185 -9.12 -6.65 -4.58
C ASN A 185 -9.05 -5.14 -4.33
N LEU A 186 -8.03 -4.43 -4.85
CA LEU A 186 -7.90 -2.99 -4.67
C LEU A 186 -9.03 -2.22 -5.33
N GLN A 187 -9.40 -2.61 -6.56
CA GLN A 187 -10.50 -1.97 -7.27
C GLN A 187 -11.82 -2.16 -6.53
N ALA A 188 -12.14 -3.38 -6.07
CA ALA A 188 -13.34 -3.65 -5.30
C ALA A 188 -13.39 -2.87 -3.98
N VAL A 189 -12.24 -2.76 -3.29
CA VAL A 189 -12.11 -1.97 -2.06
C VAL A 189 -12.35 -0.49 -2.31
N LYS A 190 -11.74 0.06 -3.37
CA LYS A 190 -11.95 1.45 -3.79
C LYS A 190 -13.40 1.73 -4.14
N GLU A 191 -14.05 0.87 -4.91
CA GLU A 191 -15.45 1.02 -5.29
C GLU A 191 -16.39 0.98 -4.08
N GLU A 192 -16.10 0.14 -3.08
CA GLU A 192 -16.85 0.11 -1.84
C GLU A 192 -16.64 1.40 -1.03
N PHE A 193 -15.40 1.90 -0.90
CA PHE A 193 -15.14 3.19 -0.28
C PHE A 193 -15.86 4.32 -1.01
N ASP A 194 -15.76 4.37 -2.34
CA ASP A 194 -16.43 5.37 -3.17
C ASP A 194 -17.95 5.36 -2.95
N ARG A 195 -18.57 4.17 -2.90
CA ARG A 195 -20.01 4.04 -2.61
C ARG A 195 -20.38 4.58 -1.23
N ARG A 196 -19.56 4.31 -0.21
CA ARG A 196 -19.82 4.77 1.17
C ARG A 196 -19.61 6.27 1.32
N ILE A 197 -18.52 6.79 0.77
CA ILE A 197 -18.26 8.23 0.72
C ILE A 197 -19.39 8.93 -0.01
N GLN A 198 -19.84 8.40 -1.15
CA GLN A 198 -20.96 8.98 -1.89
C GLN A 198 -22.25 8.95 -1.06
N ARG A 199 -22.55 7.84 -0.37
CA ARG A 199 -23.72 7.75 0.52
C ARG A 199 -23.72 8.86 1.57
N ASP A 200 -22.57 9.13 2.17
CA ASP A 200 -22.47 10.08 3.27
C ASP A 200 -22.43 11.54 2.78
N PHE A 201 -21.86 11.79 1.60
CA PHE A 201 -21.62 13.15 1.08
C PHE A 201 -22.52 13.57 -0.09
N ASN A 202 -23.35 12.70 -0.67
CA ASN A 202 -24.19 13.07 -1.83
C ASN A 202 -25.10 14.26 -1.53
N ALA A 203 -25.82 14.24 -0.41
CA ALA A 203 -26.72 15.33 -0.03
C ALA A 203 -25.97 16.65 0.27
N PRO A 204 -24.89 16.65 1.08
CA PRO A 204 -24.03 17.83 1.22
C PRO A 204 -23.51 18.37 -0.11
N LEU A 205 -23.04 17.52 -1.02
CA LEU A 205 -22.51 17.92 -2.32
C LEU A 205 -23.59 18.51 -3.24
N GLU A 206 -24.80 17.94 -3.25
CA GLU A 206 -25.95 18.49 -3.97
C GLU A 206 -26.34 19.87 -3.42
N TYR A 207 -26.40 20.01 -2.09
CA TYR A 207 -26.64 21.30 -1.44
C TYR A 207 -25.57 22.33 -1.81
N PHE A 208 -24.29 21.95 -1.78
CA PHE A 208 -23.19 22.80 -2.21
C PHE A 208 -23.28 23.21 -3.68
N THR A 209 -23.64 22.28 -4.55
CA THR A 209 -23.82 22.57 -5.96
C THR A 209 -24.92 23.62 -6.16
N GLN A 210 -26.06 23.46 -5.49
CA GLN A 210 -27.19 24.40 -5.55
C GLN A 210 -26.83 25.77 -4.96
N ILE A 211 -26.10 25.81 -3.85
CA ILE A 211 -25.75 27.07 -3.19
C ILE A 211 -24.77 27.89 -4.03
N TYR A 212 -23.78 27.24 -4.66
CA TYR A 212 -22.84 27.89 -5.59
C TYR A 212 -23.52 28.37 -6.87
N GLN A 213 -24.45 27.58 -7.43
CA GLN A 213 -25.27 28.01 -8.56
C GLN A 213 -26.10 29.24 -8.21
N THR A 214 -26.72 29.25 -7.03
CA THR A 214 -27.49 30.39 -6.52
C THR A 214 -26.59 31.62 -6.35
N ARG A 215 -25.40 31.46 -5.77
CA ARG A 215 -24.41 32.54 -5.63
C ARG A 215 -24.02 33.15 -6.96
N ASN A 216 -23.72 32.31 -7.95
CA ASN A 216 -23.35 32.76 -9.29
C ASN A 216 -24.50 33.49 -9.98
N ALA A 217 -25.73 33.02 -9.79
CA ALA A 217 -26.93 33.68 -10.30
C ALA A 217 -27.17 35.03 -9.61
N ILE A 218 -26.88 35.14 -8.30
CA ILE A 218 -26.89 36.42 -7.56
C ILE A 218 -25.87 37.40 -8.14
N TYR A 219 -24.61 36.97 -8.35
CA TYR A 219 -23.59 37.85 -8.94
C TYR A 219 -23.98 38.37 -10.33
N ARG A 220 -24.56 37.51 -11.18
CA ARG A 220 -25.08 37.94 -12.49
C ARG A 220 -26.23 38.93 -12.35
N ALA A 221 -27.13 38.71 -11.38
CA ALA A 221 -28.24 39.62 -11.11
C ALA A 221 -27.74 41.01 -10.64
N ILE A 222 -26.77 41.07 -9.73
CA ILE A 222 -26.14 42.32 -9.30
C ILE A 222 -25.52 43.03 -10.51
N ALA A 223 -24.71 42.32 -11.30
CA ALA A 223 -24.06 42.90 -12.48
C ALA A 223 -25.08 43.44 -13.51
N ALA A 224 -26.20 42.77 -13.70
CA ALA A 224 -27.27 43.23 -14.60
C ALA A 224 -27.98 44.47 -14.06
N LEU A 225 -28.24 44.55 -12.75
CA LEU A 225 -28.84 45.74 -12.12
C LEU A 225 -27.91 46.96 -12.22
N GLU A 226 -26.61 46.77 -12.01
CA GLU A 226 -25.62 47.83 -12.16
C GLU A 226 -25.53 48.34 -13.61
N LYS A 227 -25.52 47.42 -14.59
CA LYS A 227 -25.56 47.79 -16.03
C LYS A 227 -26.80 48.61 -16.37
N TYR A 228 -27.97 48.19 -15.87
CA TYR A 228 -29.22 48.92 -16.06
C TYR A 228 -29.13 50.34 -15.50
N ARG A 229 -28.62 50.48 -14.28
CA ARG A 229 -28.41 51.77 -13.61
C ARG A 229 -27.47 52.69 -14.41
N THR A 230 -26.49 52.14 -15.13
CA THR A 230 -25.59 52.91 -16.02
C THR A 230 -26.17 53.21 -17.41
N GLY A 231 -27.43 52.84 -17.68
CA GLY A 231 -28.15 53.17 -18.92
C GLY A 231 -28.36 52.01 -19.89
N ASP A 232 -27.87 50.80 -19.61
CA ASP A 232 -28.10 49.63 -20.45
C ASP A 232 -29.47 48.99 -20.16
N SER A 233 -30.51 49.52 -20.80
CA SER A 233 -31.89 49.01 -20.64
C SER A 233 -32.06 47.52 -21.02
N ALA A 234 -31.21 46.97 -21.89
CA ALA A 234 -31.29 45.57 -22.30
C ALA A 234 -30.85 44.60 -21.19
N SER A 235 -30.02 45.06 -20.25
CA SER A 235 -29.56 44.26 -19.11
C SER A 235 -30.68 43.83 -18.15
N LEU A 236 -31.81 44.54 -18.10
CA LEU A 236 -33.00 44.10 -17.34
C LEU A 236 -33.60 42.78 -17.87
N VAL A 237 -33.48 42.53 -19.17
CA VAL A 237 -33.92 41.26 -19.77
C VAL A 237 -33.02 40.12 -19.28
N GLU A 238 -31.71 40.38 -19.21
CA GLU A 238 -30.73 39.41 -18.71
C GLU A 238 -30.92 39.13 -17.21
N TYR A 239 -31.21 40.16 -16.42
CA TYR A 239 -31.62 40.01 -15.03
C TYR A 239 -32.82 39.08 -14.88
N ARG A 240 -33.91 39.32 -15.64
CA ARG A 240 -35.13 38.49 -15.57
C ARG A 240 -34.89 37.04 -16.01
N LYS A 241 -33.93 36.79 -16.89
CA LYS A 241 -33.53 35.44 -17.31
C LYS A 241 -32.72 34.73 -16.23
N THR A 242 -31.71 35.39 -15.68
CA THR A 242 -30.66 34.76 -14.87
C THR A 242 -30.86 34.87 -13.37
N ALA A 243 -31.66 35.83 -12.89
CA ALA A 243 -31.89 36.00 -11.47
C ALA A 243 -32.60 34.76 -10.88
N PRO A 244 -32.23 34.33 -9.66
CA PRO A 244 -32.95 33.25 -8.99
C PRO A 244 -34.47 33.51 -8.88
N PRO A 245 -35.32 32.47 -8.89
CA PRO A 245 -36.79 32.62 -8.97
C PRO A 245 -37.40 33.56 -7.93
N PHE A 246 -36.85 33.59 -6.72
CA PHE A 246 -37.29 34.47 -5.63
C PHE A 246 -36.97 35.95 -5.87
N PHE A 247 -35.97 36.28 -6.70
CA PHE A 247 -35.69 37.66 -7.13
C PHE A 247 -36.54 38.10 -8.32
N LYS A 248 -36.86 37.19 -9.24
CA LYS A 248 -37.70 37.51 -10.42
C LYS A 248 -39.07 38.08 -10.02
N ARG A 249 -39.65 37.57 -8.92
CA ARG A 249 -40.91 38.05 -8.37
C ARG A 249 -40.79 39.41 -7.70
N ALA A 250 -39.60 39.74 -7.21
CA ALA A 250 -39.36 40.97 -6.48
C ALA A 250 -39.46 42.16 -7.45
N LEU A 251 -38.82 42.09 -8.63
CA LEU A 251 -38.75 43.17 -9.62
C LEU A 251 -39.85 43.07 -10.68
N SER A 252 -41.08 43.45 -10.29
CA SER A 252 -42.28 43.43 -11.14
C SER A 252 -42.34 44.56 -12.16
N ASP A 253 -41.64 45.67 -11.90
CA ASP A 253 -41.75 46.89 -12.71
C ASP A 253 -40.94 46.79 -14.02
N SER A 254 -41.55 47.23 -15.11
CA SER A 254 -40.90 47.31 -16.42
C SER A 254 -39.76 48.33 -16.46
N HIS A 255 -39.85 49.38 -15.63
CA HIS A 255 -38.92 50.51 -15.56
C HIS A 255 -38.72 50.93 -14.10
N PRO A 256 -37.95 50.17 -13.30
CA PRO A 256 -37.70 50.52 -11.90
C PRO A 256 -36.92 51.84 -11.81
N ASN A 257 -37.33 52.74 -10.92
CA ASN A 257 -36.57 53.96 -10.61
C ASN A 257 -35.35 53.64 -9.71
N ASP A 258 -34.46 54.61 -9.50
CA ASP A 258 -33.22 54.42 -8.72
C ASP A 258 -33.48 53.93 -7.29
N LYS A 259 -34.52 54.43 -6.63
CA LYS A 259 -34.89 54.00 -5.27
C LYS A 259 -35.30 52.52 -5.26
N THR A 260 -36.11 52.13 -6.23
CA THR A 260 -36.54 50.76 -6.44
C THR A 260 -35.34 49.85 -6.76
N LEU A 261 -34.42 50.28 -7.64
CA LEU A 261 -33.18 49.56 -7.94
C LEU A 261 -32.31 49.37 -6.69
N GLN A 262 -32.13 50.41 -5.89
CA GLN A 262 -31.33 50.34 -4.66
C GLN A 262 -31.91 49.34 -3.66
N GLN A 263 -33.23 49.32 -3.48
CA GLN A 263 -33.91 48.35 -2.62
C GLN A 263 -33.68 46.90 -3.08
N TYR A 264 -33.66 46.65 -4.39
CA TYR A 264 -33.33 45.33 -4.93
C TYR A 264 -31.87 44.99 -4.74
N LEU A 265 -30.94 45.92 -4.99
CA LEU A 265 -29.53 45.71 -4.72
C LEU A 265 -29.28 45.35 -3.25
N ASP A 266 -29.89 46.07 -2.32
CA ASP A 266 -29.79 45.78 -0.87
C ASP A 266 -30.38 44.40 -0.52
N TYR A 267 -31.51 44.03 -1.12
CA TYR A 267 -32.09 42.70 -0.94
C TYR A 267 -31.20 41.59 -1.50
N VAL A 268 -30.68 41.76 -2.72
CA VAL A 268 -29.79 40.81 -3.38
C VAL A 268 -28.46 40.66 -2.62
N ASN A 269 -27.91 41.76 -2.08
CA ASN A 269 -26.72 41.74 -1.23
C ASN A 269 -26.94 40.97 0.08
N ARG A 270 -28.09 41.14 0.74
CA ARG A 270 -28.43 40.35 1.95
C ARG A 270 -28.53 38.86 1.65
N GLN A 271 -29.10 38.50 0.50
CA GLN A 271 -29.18 37.10 0.07
C GLN A 271 -27.79 36.54 -0.27
N LEU A 272 -26.92 37.35 -0.90
CA LEU A 272 -25.52 36.97 -1.13
C LEU A 272 -24.79 36.72 0.20
N GLN A 273 -24.99 37.59 1.19
CA GLN A 273 -24.41 37.42 2.51
C GLN A 273 -24.88 36.13 3.17
N SER A 274 -26.20 35.87 3.21
CA SER A 274 -26.75 34.64 3.78
C SER A 274 -26.25 33.39 3.06
N ASN A 275 -26.13 33.45 1.73
CA ASN A 275 -25.55 32.38 0.92
C ASN A 275 -24.08 32.13 1.26
N ASN A 276 -23.29 33.20 1.45
CA ASN A 276 -21.88 33.09 1.85
C ASN A 276 -21.73 32.53 3.28
N GLU A 277 -22.61 32.90 4.22
CA GLU A 277 -22.65 32.36 5.58
C GLU A 277 -22.94 30.86 5.55
N GLN A 278 -23.94 30.43 4.76
CA GLN A 278 -24.26 29.01 4.57
C GLN A 278 -23.11 28.23 3.91
N ILE A 279 -22.46 28.80 2.89
CA ILE A 279 -21.25 28.20 2.29
C ILE A 279 -20.18 28.02 3.37
N THR A 280 -19.93 29.05 4.17
CA THR A 280 -18.92 29.01 5.23
C THR A 280 -19.25 27.96 6.28
N ALA A 281 -20.52 27.85 6.68
CA ALA A 281 -20.97 26.90 7.68
C ALA A 281 -20.71 25.44 7.26
N GLY A 282 -20.96 25.07 6.01
CA GLY A 282 -20.70 23.71 5.54
C GLY A 282 -19.30 23.49 4.92
N GLN A 283 -18.39 24.48 4.96
CA GLN A 283 -17.02 24.31 4.43
C GLN A 283 -16.31 23.11 5.06
N LEU A 284 -16.65 22.77 6.30
CA LEU A 284 -16.13 21.60 6.99
C LEU A 284 -16.49 20.31 6.25
N ASP A 285 -17.77 20.12 5.87
CA ASP A 285 -18.23 18.92 5.17
C ASP A 285 -17.54 18.76 3.80
N LEU A 286 -17.42 19.86 3.04
CA LEU A 286 -16.72 19.83 1.75
C LEU A 286 -15.22 19.54 1.92
N LYS A 287 -14.59 20.13 2.94
CA LYS A 287 -13.18 19.91 3.24
C LYS A 287 -12.94 18.45 3.65
N ASP A 288 -13.79 17.89 4.49
CA ASP A 288 -13.70 16.50 4.93
C ASP A 288 -13.89 15.55 3.75
N TYR A 289 -14.88 15.79 2.89
CA TYR A 289 -15.04 15.06 1.64
C TYR A 289 -13.75 15.06 0.80
N LEU A 290 -13.18 16.24 0.53
CA LEU A 290 -11.97 16.37 -0.27
C LEU A 290 -10.77 15.66 0.38
N ASN A 291 -10.63 15.74 1.69
CA ASN A 291 -9.56 15.06 2.44
C ASN A 291 -9.72 13.54 2.39
N ILE A 292 -10.94 13.02 2.53
CA ILE A 292 -11.24 11.58 2.42
C ILE A 292 -10.88 11.08 1.02
N ARG A 293 -11.29 11.79 -0.04
CA ARG A 293 -10.95 11.45 -1.43
C ARG A 293 -9.45 11.45 -1.67
N ALA A 294 -8.76 12.50 -1.20
CA ALA A 294 -7.31 12.61 -1.35
C ALA A 294 -6.56 11.50 -0.57
N GLU A 295 -7.03 11.13 0.62
CA GLU A 295 -6.44 10.03 1.38
C GLU A 295 -6.65 8.67 0.70
N LEU A 296 -7.82 8.43 0.10
CA LEU A 296 -8.11 7.22 -0.68
C LEU A 296 -7.20 7.10 -1.90
N GLU A 297 -7.09 8.15 -2.71
CA GLU A 297 -6.22 8.17 -3.88
C GLU A 297 -4.74 7.99 -3.49
N ARG A 298 -4.32 8.63 -2.40
CA ARG A 298 -2.96 8.48 -1.87
C ARG A 298 -2.68 7.04 -1.47
N LYS A 299 -3.57 6.42 -0.69
CA LYS A 299 -3.36 5.04 -0.20
C LYS A 299 -3.47 4.01 -1.32
N GLU A 300 -4.35 4.20 -2.30
CA GLU A 300 -4.37 3.40 -3.53
C GLU A 300 -2.99 3.44 -4.22
N LYS A 301 -2.47 4.65 -4.47
CA LYS A 301 -1.16 4.84 -5.12
C LYS A 301 -0.03 4.20 -4.32
N GLU A 302 -0.02 4.39 -3.00
CA GLU A 302 0.98 3.82 -2.08
C GLU A 302 1.00 2.30 -2.18
N ILE A 303 -0.18 1.65 -2.16
CA ILE A 303 -0.25 0.19 -2.30
C ILE A 303 0.23 -0.24 -3.69
N TYR A 304 -0.16 0.43 -4.77
CA TYR A 304 0.36 0.09 -6.12
C TYR A 304 1.89 0.19 -6.21
N GLN A 305 2.48 1.19 -5.57
CA GLN A 305 3.92 1.41 -5.52
C GLN A 305 4.61 0.28 -4.75
N ILE A 306 4.16 0.00 -3.54
CA ILE A 306 4.67 -1.09 -2.71
C ILE A 306 4.53 -2.44 -3.43
N MET A 307 3.37 -2.72 -4.02
CA MET A 307 3.15 -3.96 -4.80
C MET A 307 4.15 -4.10 -5.96
N SER A 308 4.53 -3.00 -6.59
CA SER A 308 5.52 -3.02 -7.67
C SER A 308 6.93 -3.25 -7.15
N LEU A 309 7.26 -2.68 -5.98
CA LEU A 309 8.54 -2.90 -5.32
C LEU A 309 8.70 -4.34 -4.84
N VAL A 310 7.72 -4.87 -4.10
CA VAL A 310 7.79 -6.25 -3.60
C VAL A 310 7.79 -7.28 -4.74
N ARG A 311 7.14 -6.98 -5.87
CA ARG A 311 7.26 -7.81 -7.10
C ARG A 311 8.70 -7.86 -7.58
N ILE A 312 9.32 -6.69 -7.74
CA ILE A 312 10.71 -6.59 -8.22
C ILE A 312 11.65 -7.32 -7.27
N GLN A 313 11.50 -7.10 -5.97
CA GLN A 313 12.33 -7.73 -4.95
C GLN A 313 12.21 -9.26 -5.03
N TYR A 314 10.98 -9.79 -5.04
CA TYR A 314 10.76 -11.24 -5.07
C TYR A 314 11.29 -11.88 -6.36
N LEU A 315 11.02 -11.28 -7.52
CA LEU A 315 11.55 -11.78 -8.80
C LEU A 315 13.07 -11.66 -8.90
N THR A 316 13.67 -10.67 -8.23
CA THR A 316 15.13 -10.57 -8.11
C THR A 316 15.67 -11.71 -7.26
N TRP A 317 14.99 -12.06 -6.16
CA TRP A 317 15.35 -13.23 -5.35
C TRP A 317 15.23 -14.55 -6.14
N VAL A 318 14.16 -14.76 -6.91
CA VAL A 318 13.99 -15.94 -7.78
C VAL A 318 15.17 -16.08 -8.76
N ARG A 319 15.60 -14.97 -9.37
CA ARG A 319 16.75 -14.94 -10.29
C ARG A 319 18.08 -15.16 -9.56
N ALA A 320 18.24 -14.59 -8.38
CA ALA A 320 19.43 -14.78 -7.55
C ALA A 320 19.56 -16.26 -7.16
N HIS A 321 18.46 -16.91 -6.78
CA HIS A 321 18.43 -18.34 -6.49
C HIS A 321 18.81 -19.15 -7.73
N ASN A 322 18.31 -18.79 -8.92
CA ASN A 322 18.70 -19.46 -10.17
C ASN A 322 20.20 -19.31 -10.46
N ALA A 323 20.76 -18.11 -10.31
CA ALA A 323 22.19 -17.88 -10.52
C ALA A 323 23.06 -18.66 -9.51
N LEU A 324 22.64 -18.73 -8.24
CA LEU A 324 23.27 -19.58 -7.22
C LEU A 324 23.19 -21.06 -7.62
N ALA A 325 22.00 -21.56 -7.98
CA ALA A 325 21.80 -22.93 -8.40
C ALA A 325 22.62 -23.29 -9.65
N GLU A 326 22.80 -22.37 -10.59
CA GLU A 326 23.66 -22.54 -11.76
C GLU A 326 25.16 -22.63 -11.40
N GLY A 327 25.57 -22.20 -10.20
CA GLY A 327 26.96 -22.18 -9.74
C GLY A 327 27.71 -20.91 -10.16
N VAL A 328 26.99 -19.78 -10.32
CA VAL A 328 27.62 -18.48 -10.56
C VAL A 328 28.41 -18.10 -9.30
N LYS A 329 29.75 -18.05 -9.39
CA LYS A 329 30.61 -17.84 -8.21
C LYS A 329 30.67 -16.42 -7.66
N ASP A 330 30.27 -15.42 -8.46
CA ASP A 330 30.36 -14.00 -8.10
C ASP A 330 29.01 -13.53 -7.53
N PRO A 331 28.92 -13.26 -6.21
CA PRO A 331 27.66 -12.88 -5.58
C PRO A 331 27.05 -11.59 -6.11
N SER A 332 27.88 -10.68 -6.65
CA SER A 332 27.39 -9.43 -7.25
C SER A 332 26.53 -9.67 -8.50
N LYS A 333 26.61 -10.87 -9.08
CA LYS A 333 25.82 -11.28 -10.24
C LYS A 333 24.49 -11.93 -9.87
N TRP A 334 24.26 -12.28 -8.60
CA TRP A 334 23.02 -12.91 -8.17
C TRP A 334 21.86 -11.91 -8.11
N PHE A 335 22.06 -10.76 -7.48
CA PHE A 335 21.01 -9.76 -7.23
C PHE A 335 21.01 -8.61 -8.25
N GLN A 336 21.13 -8.93 -9.54
CA GLN A 336 21.10 -7.90 -10.58
C GLN A 336 19.68 -7.39 -10.84
N MET A 337 19.37 -6.19 -10.35
CA MET A 337 18.18 -5.46 -10.76
C MET A 337 18.43 -4.76 -12.10
N GLY A 338 17.53 -4.95 -13.07
CA GLY A 338 17.57 -4.17 -14.31
C GLY A 338 17.46 -2.66 -14.01
N LYS A 339 18.06 -1.80 -14.84
CA LYS A 339 18.12 -0.33 -14.62
C LYS A 339 16.76 0.31 -14.30
N ALA A 340 15.68 -0.15 -14.92
CA ALA A 340 14.33 0.34 -14.68
C ALA A 340 13.78 -0.07 -13.30
N ALA A 341 14.08 -1.29 -12.86
CA ALA A 341 13.69 -1.81 -11.55
C ALA A 341 14.46 -1.11 -10.42
N ALA A 342 15.77 -0.89 -10.61
CA ALA A 342 16.60 -0.11 -9.68
C ALA A 342 16.11 1.33 -9.56
N LYS A 343 15.75 1.99 -10.68
CA LYS A 343 15.19 3.35 -10.67
C LYS A 343 13.86 3.43 -9.95
N LEU A 344 12.99 2.42 -10.09
CA LEU A 344 11.72 2.37 -9.36
C LEU A 344 11.98 2.23 -7.85
N ALA A 345 12.84 1.31 -7.43
CA ALA A 345 13.20 1.12 -6.03
C ALA A 345 13.77 2.40 -5.39
N LEU A 346 14.70 3.08 -6.10
CA LEU A 346 15.28 4.36 -5.68
C LEU A 346 14.28 5.52 -5.58
N SER A 347 13.14 5.45 -6.26
CA SER A 347 12.10 6.49 -6.20
C SER A 347 11.09 6.29 -5.08
N LEU A 348 11.14 5.13 -4.43
CA LEU A 348 10.25 4.72 -3.34
C LEU A 348 10.93 4.72 -1.97
N MET A 349 12.26 4.65 -1.95
CA MET A 349 13.13 4.96 -0.79
C MET A 349 13.36 6.47 -0.69
#